data_AF-A0A8X7TYT0-F1
#
_entry.id   AF-A0A8X7TYT0-F1
#
_cell.length_a   1.000
_cell.length_b   1.000
_cell.length_c   1.000
_cell.angle_alpha   90.00
_cell.angle_beta   90.00
_cell.angle_gamma   90.00
#
_symmetry.space_group_name_H-M   'P 1'
#
loop_
_entity.id
_entity.type
_entity.pdbx_description
1 polymer ?
#
loop_
_entity_poly.entity_id
_entity_poly.type
_entity_poly.pdbx_seq_one_letter_code
_entity_poly.pdbx_strand_id
1 'polypeptide(L)'
;MEKKIGGLLATELDEKSCLSRYHQSSLRKPSPYKPSSYLVSKLRRYEKLHKRCGPGTEAYKRATEQLDANQVRSSDKECRYVVWVATEYGLGNRIISMASSFLYALLTERIILVDQRKDINDIFCEPFPGTSWLLPLDFPLIGQIDSYNTDYSRCYGTMLKNHAINSTTTIPPLHLYLHLLHDYRAEDKTFYCQENQAFIKNVPWLVVKANIYFVPSLWLIPSFQTKLIKLFPQKDTVFHHLSRYLLHPTNQVWGMVTRSYNAYLSKADEILGIQVRVFGRRAGYFQHVMDQILDCTQREKLLPEPAEESQMMNISKTPKLKAVLVTSLHPEYSDNLKSIFLERPSSTGEMVLVYQLSGERVQQTDKKLRDQKALAEMYLLSLADKLVTSTRSTFGYVAQGLGGLKPWILLYEPRNRKAPADPPCVRAMSMEPCFIRAPLHGCQAKTIKTTPFIKYCED
;
A
#
# COMPACT_ATOMS: atom_id res chain seq x y z
N MET A 1 -12.12 -24.57 5.59
CA MET A 1 -11.23 -23.41 5.83
C MET A 1 -10.29 -23.28 4.63
N GLU A 2 -10.48 -22.29 3.77
CA GLU A 2 -9.59 -22.08 2.61
C GLU A 2 -8.20 -21.60 3.09
N LYS A 3 -7.30 -22.53 3.44
CA LYS A 3 -5.90 -22.24 3.78
C LYS A 3 -5.14 -21.53 2.63
N LYS A 4 -5.71 -21.51 1.42
CA LYS A 4 -5.17 -20.89 0.22
C LYS A 4 -6.14 -19.81 -0.24
N ILE A 5 -5.70 -18.55 -0.28
CA ILE A 5 -6.46 -17.44 -0.90
C ILE A 5 -6.54 -17.70 -2.41
N GLY A 6 -7.43 -18.59 -2.86
CA GLY A 6 -7.56 -18.97 -4.28
C GLY A 6 -6.26 -19.44 -4.95
N GLY A 7 -5.32 -20.05 -4.21
CA GLY A 7 -4.01 -20.47 -4.74
C GLY A 7 -2.91 -19.39 -4.75
N LEU A 8 -3.19 -18.18 -4.25
CA LEU A 8 -2.23 -17.07 -4.21
C LEU A 8 -0.97 -17.39 -3.39
N LEU A 9 -1.11 -18.08 -2.25
CA LEU A 9 0.00 -18.40 -1.34
C LEU A 9 0.56 -19.81 -1.61
N ALA A 10 1.89 -19.94 -1.61
CA ALA A 10 2.59 -21.23 -1.62
C ALA A 10 2.56 -21.89 -0.22
N THR A 11 2.60 -23.23 -0.13
CA THR A 11 2.47 -23.98 1.14
C THR A 11 3.80 -24.38 1.79
N GLU A 12 4.93 -23.93 1.23
CA GLU A 12 6.27 -24.38 1.63
C GLU A 12 6.87 -23.62 2.83
N LEU A 13 6.14 -22.65 3.41
CA LEU A 13 6.63 -21.83 4.53
C LEU A 13 6.14 -22.36 5.87
N ASP A 14 7.01 -22.38 6.87
CA ASP A 14 6.71 -22.83 8.23
C ASP A 14 5.60 -21.99 8.88
N GLU A 15 4.56 -22.66 9.37
CA GLU A 15 3.35 -22.03 9.94
C GLU A 15 3.65 -21.29 11.25
N LYS A 16 4.59 -21.78 12.06
CA LYS A 16 4.94 -21.17 13.36
C LYS A 16 5.73 -19.87 13.18
N SER A 17 6.60 -19.81 12.16
CA SER A 17 7.41 -18.63 11.85
C SER A 17 6.56 -17.39 11.48
N CYS A 18 5.40 -17.59 10.87
CA CYS A 18 4.50 -16.51 10.48
C CYS A 18 3.03 -16.94 10.51
N LEU A 19 2.40 -16.80 11.68
CA LEU A 19 1.01 -17.23 11.92
C LEU A 19 0.03 -16.47 11.02
N SER A 20 0.26 -15.18 10.79
CA SER A 20 -0.65 -14.34 10.01
C SER A 20 -0.85 -14.86 8.58
N ARG A 21 0.12 -15.57 8.01
CA ARG A 21 0.08 -16.07 6.64
C ARG A 21 -1.05 -17.07 6.41
N TYR A 22 -1.35 -17.90 7.41
CA TYR A 22 -2.35 -18.97 7.31
C TYR A 22 -3.62 -18.67 8.12
N HIS A 23 -3.48 -17.96 9.25
CA HIS A 23 -4.58 -17.65 10.16
C HIS A 23 -5.38 -16.40 9.81
N GLN A 24 -4.94 -15.60 8.82
CA GLN A 24 -5.72 -14.45 8.34
C GLN A 24 -7.12 -14.85 7.84
N SER A 25 -7.27 -16.05 7.29
CA SER A 25 -8.57 -16.58 6.82
C SER A 25 -9.59 -16.77 7.93
N SER A 26 -9.16 -16.88 9.19
CA SER A 26 -10.05 -17.03 10.35
C SER A 26 -10.72 -15.71 10.76
N LEU A 27 -10.07 -14.58 10.49
CA LEU A 27 -10.57 -13.25 10.86
C LEU A 27 -11.23 -12.52 9.69
N ARG A 28 -10.91 -12.90 8.45
CA ARG A 28 -11.38 -12.23 7.24
C ARG A 28 -12.56 -12.95 6.61
N LYS A 29 -13.51 -12.17 6.10
CA LYS A 29 -14.49 -12.67 5.14
C LYS A 29 -13.77 -13.12 3.86
N PRO A 30 -14.21 -14.21 3.20
CA PRO A 30 -13.68 -14.62 1.91
C PRO A 30 -13.80 -13.47 0.90
N SER A 31 -12.70 -13.12 0.24
CA SER A 31 -12.72 -12.08 -0.77
C SER A 31 -13.46 -12.56 -2.02
N PRO A 32 -14.38 -11.76 -2.59
CA PRO A 32 -15.03 -12.10 -3.84
C PRO A 32 -14.06 -12.03 -5.04
N TYR A 33 -12.91 -11.33 -4.88
CA TYR A 33 -11.91 -11.16 -5.91
C TYR A 33 -10.96 -12.35 -5.94
N LYS A 34 -11.12 -13.21 -6.95
CA LYS A 34 -10.26 -14.39 -7.14
C LYS A 34 -9.06 -14.03 -8.03
N PRO A 35 -7.82 -14.40 -7.65
CA PRO A 35 -6.65 -14.17 -8.50
C PRO A 35 -6.77 -14.99 -9.79
N SER A 36 -6.29 -14.43 -10.90
CA SER A 36 -6.25 -15.16 -12.16
C SER A 36 -5.26 -16.33 -12.10
N SER A 37 -5.54 -17.41 -12.83
CA SER A 37 -4.60 -18.54 -12.96
C SER A 37 -3.25 -18.10 -13.53
N TYR A 38 -3.25 -17.10 -14.41
CA TYR A 38 -2.05 -16.50 -14.97
C TYR A 38 -1.21 -15.77 -13.92
N LEU A 39 -1.83 -15.00 -13.03
CA LEU A 39 -1.15 -14.37 -11.90
C LEU A 39 -0.53 -15.42 -10.97
N VAL A 40 -1.29 -16.45 -10.59
CA VAL A 40 -0.79 -17.54 -9.74
C VAL A 40 0.42 -18.22 -10.39
N SER A 41 0.34 -18.56 -11.69
CA SER A 41 1.47 -19.13 -12.42
C SER A 41 2.68 -18.19 -12.47
N LYS A 42 2.46 -16.89 -12.68
CA LYS A 42 3.55 -15.89 -12.70
C LYS A 42 4.23 -15.77 -11.34
N LEU A 43 3.48 -15.80 -10.23
CA LEU A 43 4.04 -15.78 -8.87
C LEU A 43 4.85 -17.05 -8.57
N ARG A 44 4.37 -18.24 -8.94
CA ARG A 44 5.14 -19.49 -8.79
C ARG A 44 6.44 -19.47 -9.59
N ARG A 45 6.42 -18.91 -10.81
CA ARG A 45 7.65 -18.72 -11.62
C ARG A 45 8.59 -17.70 -10.98
N TYR A 46 8.05 -16.62 -10.42
CA TYR A 46 8.81 -15.62 -9.70
C TYR A 46 9.53 -16.25 -8.48
N GLU A 47 8.84 -17.08 -7.69
CA GLU A 47 9.45 -17.78 -6.55
C GLU A 47 10.61 -18.69 -6.98
N LYS A 48 10.49 -19.40 -8.10
CA LYS A 48 11.59 -20.20 -8.67
C LYS A 48 12.77 -19.32 -9.10
N LEU A 49 12.50 -18.19 -9.74
CA LEU A 49 13.53 -17.22 -10.11
C LEU A 49 14.24 -16.68 -8.87
N HIS A 50 13.47 -16.35 -7.83
CA HIS A 50 13.98 -15.85 -6.56
C HIS A 50 14.86 -16.88 -5.85
N LYS A 51 14.46 -18.16 -5.83
CA LYS A 51 15.29 -19.28 -5.33
C LYS A 51 16.63 -19.40 -6.05
N ARG A 52 16.68 -19.13 -7.36
CA ARG A 52 17.89 -19.25 -8.16
C ARG A 52 18.85 -18.07 -8.03
N CYS A 53 18.30 -16.86 -7.95
CA CYS A 53 19.07 -15.61 -8.09
C CYS A 53 18.99 -14.71 -6.84
N GLY A 54 18.32 -15.14 -5.77
CA GLY A 54 18.14 -14.37 -4.54
C GLY A 54 19.40 -14.33 -3.67
N PRO A 55 19.36 -13.57 -2.56
CA PRO A 55 20.47 -13.43 -1.62
C PRO A 55 21.06 -14.77 -1.17
N GLY A 56 22.38 -14.84 -1.06
CA GLY A 56 23.11 -16.04 -0.62
C GLY A 56 23.38 -17.08 -1.72
N THR A 57 22.80 -16.95 -2.91
CA THR A 57 23.06 -17.84 -4.06
C THR A 57 24.37 -17.48 -4.78
N GLU A 58 24.98 -18.47 -5.45
CA GLU A 58 26.16 -18.22 -6.29
C GLU A 58 25.87 -17.24 -7.44
N ALA A 59 24.65 -17.23 -7.97
CA ALA A 59 24.25 -16.28 -8.99
C ALA A 59 24.17 -14.83 -8.45
N TYR A 60 23.70 -14.66 -7.21
CA TYR A 60 23.70 -13.36 -6.54
C TYR A 60 25.12 -12.87 -6.26
N LYS A 61 26.00 -13.73 -5.72
CA LYS A 61 27.41 -13.38 -5.44
C LYS A 61 28.14 -12.90 -6.71
N ARG A 62 28.01 -13.65 -7.81
CA ARG A 62 28.56 -13.25 -9.12
C ARG A 62 28.00 -11.90 -9.59
N ALA A 63 26.69 -11.66 -9.41
CA ALA A 63 26.06 -10.42 -9.81
C ALA A 63 26.50 -9.21 -8.96
N THR A 64 26.85 -9.41 -7.69
CA THR A 64 27.40 -8.37 -6.80
C THR A 64 28.89 -8.12 -7.05
N GLU A 65 29.70 -9.14 -7.35
CA GLU A 65 31.11 -8.97 -7.72
C GLU A 65 31.26 -8.10 -8.98
N GLN A 66 30.36 -8.26 -9.95
CA GLN A 66 30.32 -7.43 -11.16
C GLN A 66 30.03 -5.95 -10.84
N LEU A 67 29.22 -5.66 -9.81
CA LEU A 67 28.95 -4.29 -9.38
C LEU A 67 30.19 -3.61 -8.82
N ASP A 68 31.00 -4.33 -8.04
CA ASP A 68 32.22 -3.81 -7.41
C ASP A 68 33.35 -3.61 -8.40
N ALA A 69 33.56 -4.57 -9.30
CA ALA A 69 34.73 -4.58 -10.18
C ALA A 69 34.66 -3.54 -11.32
N ASN A 70 33.49 -2.91 -11.59
CA ASN A 70 33.23 -2.14 -12.83
C ASN A 70 33.69 -2.90 -14.12
N GLN A 71 33.77 -4.23 -14.07
CA GLN A 71 34.35 -5.06 -15.13
C GLN A 71 33.33 -5.51 -16.17
N VAL A 72 33.88 -5.98 -17.30
CA VAL A 72 33.19 -6.37 -18.53
C VAL A 72 32.05 -7.36 -18.27
N ARG A 73 30.92 -7.09 -18.92
CA ARG A 73 29.71 -7.93 -18.94
C ARG A 73 30.06 -9.37 -19.29
N SER A 74 29.89 -10.32 -18.37
CA SER A 74 29.69 -11.70 -18.79
C SER A 74 28.33 -11.79 -19.49
N SER A 75 28.22 -12.67 -20.49
CA SER A 75 26.99 -12.91 -21.26
C SER A 75 25.82 -13.47 -20.42
N ASP A 76 26.02 -13.73 -19.12
CA ASP A 76 25.02 -14.24 -18.20
C ASP A 76 24.02 -13.12 -17.84
N LYS A 77 23.05 -12.91 -18.73
CA LYS A 77 21.84 -12.10 -18.46
C LYS A 77 20.88 -12.78 -17.46
N GLU A 78 21.34 -13.75 -16.67
CA GLU A 78 20.48 -14.70 -15.96
C GLU A 78 19.70 -14.09 -14.79
N CYS A 79 20.30 -13.12 -14.09
CA CYS A 79 19.73 -12.50 -12.90
C CYS A 79 19.76 -10.98 -13.01
N ARG A 80 18.62 -10.34 -12.75
CA ARG A 80 18.44 -8.89 -12.78
C ARG A 80 17.64 -8.47 -11.57
N TYR A 81 17.91 -7.27 -11.05
CA TYR A 81 17.47 -6.86 -9.73
C TYR A 81 16.79 -5.50 -9.73
N VAL A 82 15.84 -5.33 -8.81
CA VAL A 82 15.23 -4.07 -8.39
C VAL A 82 15.42 -3.97 -6.88
N VAL A 83 16.29 -3.07 -6.44
CA VAL A 83 16.48 -2.74 -5.04
C VAL A 83 15.49 -1.65 -4.67
N TRP A 84 14.47 -1.98 -3.87
CA TRP A 84 13.58 -0.99 -3.27
C TRP A 84 14.23 -0.44 -2.01
N VAL A 85 14.39 0.87 -1.95
CA VAL A 85 15.05 1.56 -0.86
C VAL A 85 14.03 2.14 0.10
N ALA A 86 14.20 1.85 1.39
CA ALA A 86 13.28 2.30 2.42
C ALA A 86 13.49 3.80 2.69
N THR A 87 12.48 4.59 2.37
CA THR A 87 12.49 6.04 2.59
C THR A 87 12.05 6.42 4.01
N GLU A 88 12.38 7.63 4.48
CA GLU A 88 11.87 8.18 5.76
C GLU A 88 10.36 8.53 5.76
N TYR A 89 9.65 8.31 4.64
CA TYR A 89 8.22 8.57 4.56
C TYR A 89 7.40 7.54 5.36
N GLY A 90 6.15 7.90 5.66
CA GLY A 90 5.24 7.08 6.46
C GLY A 90 5.04 5.66 5.92
N LEU A 91 4.67 4.74 6.81
CA LEU A 91 4.52 3.32 6.50
C LEU A 91 3.58 3.05 5.30
N GLY A 92 2.48 3.79 5.17
CA GLY A 92 1.56 3.67 4.04
C GLY A 92 2.25 3.90 2.68
N ASN A 93 3.12 4.92 2.60
CA ASN A 93 3.89 5.23 1.39
C ASN A 93 4.90 4.12 1.07
N ARG A 94 5.54 3.56 2.09
CA ARG A 94 6.47 2.44 1.93
C ARG A 94 5.76 1.20 1.38
N ILE A 95 4.59 0.86 1.92
CA ILE A 95 3.82 -0.30 1.49
C ILE A 95 3.36 -0.17 0.02
N ILE A 96 2.72 0.94 -0.35
CA ILE A 96 2.20 1.12 -1.72
C ILE A 96 3.32 1.19 -2.77
N SER A 97 4.45 1.80 -2.42
CA SER A 97 5.59 1.90 -3.33
C SER A 97 6.32 0.56 -3.47
N MET A 98 6.46 -0.21 -2.38
CA MET A 98 7.02 -1.56 -2.40
C MET A 98 6.17 -2.50 -3.26
N ALA A 99 4.83 -2.46 -3.13
CA ALA A 99 3.93 -3.23 -3.99
C ALA A 99 4.04 -2.81 -5.47
N SER A 100 4.17 -1.51 -5.75
CA SER A 100 4.39 -0.99 -7.11
C SER A 100 5.71 -1.47 -7.70
N SER A 101 6.80 -1.43 -6.92
CA SER A 101 8.12 -1.94 -7.32
C SER A 101 8.12 -3.45 -7.54
N PHE A 102 7.38 -4.20 -6.73
CA PHE A 102 7.22 -5.64 -6.94
C PHE A 102 6.48 -5.95 -8.24
N LEU A 103 5.40 -5.23 -8.55
CA LEU A 103 4.74 -5.38 -9.84
C LEU A 103 5.70 -5.08 -11.00
N TYR A 104 6.47 -4.00 -10.88
CA TYR A 104 7.48 -3.67 -11.89
C TYR A 104 8.52 -4.79 -12.06
N ALA A 105 8.97 -5.41 -10.96
CA ALA A 105 9.84 -6.57 -10.97
C ALA A 105 9.21 -7.78 -11.69
N LEU A 106 7.92 -8.07 -11.45
CA LEU A 106 7.17 -9.12 -12.15
C LEU A 106 7.07 -8.87 -13.67
N LEU A 107 6.85 -7.63 -14.08
CA LEU A 107 6.69 -7.23 -15.48
C LEU A 107 8.02 -7.27 -16.26
N THR A 108 9.12 -7.00 -15.56
CA THR A 108 10.48 -6.91 -16.13
C THR A 108 11.33 -8.16 -15.90
N GLU A 109 10.81 -9.14 -15.16
CA GLU A 109 11.49 -10.40 -14.81
C GLU A 109 12.79 -10.13 -14.04
N ARG A 110 12.63 -9.33 -12.99
CA ARG A 110 13.68 -8.97 -12.03
C ARG A 110 13.31 -9.48 -10.65
N ILE A 111 14.30 -9.64 -9.78
CA ILE A 111 14.12 -9.91 -8.35
C ILE A 111 13.97 -8.61 -7.60
N ILE A 112 12.98 -8.51 -6.71
CA ILE A 112 12.93 -7.41 -5.75
C ILE A 112 13.82 -7.74 -4.55
N LEU A 113 14.66 -6.79 -4.15
CA LEU A 113 15.39 -6.80 -2.88
C LEU A 113 14.93 -5.59 -2.07
N VAL A 114 14.58 -5.81 -0.81
CA VAL A 114 13.94 -4.82 0.05
C VAL A 114 14.93 -4.35 1.10
N ASP A 115 15.22 -3.05 1.13
CA ASP A 115 16.08 -2.45 2.14
C ASP A 115 15.49 -2.65 3.55
N GLN A 116 16.25 -3.38 4.38
CA GLN A 116 15.82 -3.79 5.72
C GLN A 116 16.17 -2.78 6.84
N ARG A 117 16.89 -1.69 6.52
CA ARG A 117 17.40 -0.71 7.51
C ARG A 117 16.32 0.15 8.19
N LYS A 118 15.04 -0.05 7.85
CA LYS A 118 13.87 0.69 8.36
C LYS A 118 12.77 -0.23 8.87
N ASP A 119 13.15 -1.21 9.69
CA ASP A 119 12.25 -2.07 10.45
C ASP A 119 11.35 -3.00 9.60
N ILE A 120 11.63 -3.20 8.31
CA ILE A 120 10.83 -4.09 7.43
C ILE A 120 10.73 -5.51 7.99
N ASN A 121 11.85 -6.05 8.48
CA ASN A 121 11.91 -7.40 9.06
C ASN A 121 11.11 -7.51 10.38
N ASP A 122 10.89 -6.39 11.06
CA ASP A 122 10.14 -6.36 12.32
C ASP A 122 8.62 -6.29 12.11
N ILE A 123 8.19 -5.87 10.92
CA ILE A 123 6.77 -5.66 10.58
C ILE A 123 6.23 -6.70 9.60
N PHE A 124 7.06 -7.26 8.71
CA PHE A 124 6.64 -8.26 7.71
C PHE A 124 7.46 -9.54 7.78
N CYS A 125 6.78 -10.67 7.55
CA CYS A 125 7.39 -11.97 7.31
C CYS A 125 7.99 -12.08 5.90
N GLU A 126 8.81 -13.11 5.69
CA GLU A 126 9.30 -13.48 4.36
C GLU A 126 8.15 -13.94 3.44
N PRO A 127 7.97 -13.29 2.26
CA PRO A 127 6.87 -13.65 1.36
C PRO A 127 7.21 -14.84 0.44
N PHE A 128 8.50 -15.06 0.16
CA PHE A 128 8.97 -16.03 -0.83
C PHE A 128 9.52 -17.29 -0.16
N PRO A 129 9.00 -18.49 -0.46
CA PRO A 129 9.46 -19.71 0.18
C PRO A 129 10.94 -20.02 -0.06
N GLY A 130 11.67 -20.36 1.00
CA GLY A 130 13.06 -20.84 0.92
C GLY A 130 14.11 -19.78 0.55
N THR A 131 13.77 -18.49 0.60
CA THR A 131 14.68 -17.37 0.32
C THR A 131 14.31 -16.14 1.14
N SER A 132 15.23 -15.18 1.26
CA SER A 132 14.94 -13.86 1.84
C SER A 132 14.81 -12.79 0.76
N TRP A 133 13.75 -11.99 0.82
CA TRP A 133 13.61 -10.78 -0.01
C TRP A 133 14.41 -9.58 0.50
N LEU A 134 15.02 -9.69 1.69
CA LEU A 134 15.74 -8.59 2.32
C LEU A 134 17.08 -8.37 1.61
N LEU A 135 17.43 -7.11 1.40
CA LEU A 135 18.73 -6.74 0.88
C LEU A 135 19.81 -7.01 1.94
N PRO A 136 20.84 -7.83 1.64
CA PRO A 136 21.95 -8.07 2.55
C PRO A 136 22.66 -6.78 2.98
N LEU A 137 23.08 -6.73 4.25
CA LEU A 137 23.72 -5.53 4.83
C LEU A 137 25.15 -5.29 4.29
N ASP A 138 25.76 -6.31 3.70
CA ASP A 138 27.04 -6.29 3.00
C ASP A 138 26.91 -5.91 1.51
N PHE A 139 25.71 -5.49 1.06
CA PHE A 139 25.51 -5.10 -0.34
C PHE A 139 26.43 -3.92 -0.73
N PRO A 140 27.18 -3.99 -1.86
CA PRO A 140 28.22 -3.01 -2.20
C PRO A 140 27.79 -1.54 -2.21
N LEU A 141 26.56 -1.25 -2.62
CA LEU A 141 26.06 0.13 -2.72
C LEU A 141 25.38 0.62 -1.44
N ILE A 142 25.27 -0.20 -0.40
CA ILE A 142 24.44 0.09 0.79
C ILE A 142 24.83 1.40 1.47
N GLY A 143 26.14 1.69 1.58
CA GLY A 143 26.65 2.91 2.22
C GLY A 143 26.42 4.18 1.40
N GLN A 144 26.12 4.06 0.11
CA GLN A 144 25.92 5.20 -0.80
C GLN A 144 24.45 5.44 -1.13
N ILE A 145 23.60 4.41 -1.02
CA ILE A 145 22.20 4.48 -1.44
C ILE A 145 21.46 5.65 -0.78
N ASP A 146 21.76 6.00 0.46
CA ASP A 146 21.07 7.08 1.17
C ASP A 146 21.33 8.46 0.56
N SER A 147 22.53 8.70 0.02
CA SER A 147 22.88 9.97 -0.62
C SER A 147 22.31 10.12 -2.03
N TYR A 148 21.76 9.06 -2.64
CA TYR A 148 21.22 9.11 -3.99
C TYR A 148 20.04 10.08 -4.06
N ASN A 149 20.21 11.14 -4.85
CA ASN A 149 19.24 12.20 -5.09
C ASN A 149 19.15 12.50 -6.61
N THR A 150 18.39 13.52 -6.97
CA THR A 150 18.23 13.96 -8.37
C THR A 150 19.52 14.46 -9.02
N ASP A 151 20.60 14.68 -8.28
CA ASP A 151 21.89 15.16 -8.80
C ASP A 151 22.91 14.03 -8.95
N TYR A 152 22.60 12.84 -8.46
CA TYR A 152 23.44 11.66 -8.62
C TYR A 152 23.69 11.37 -10.10
N SER A 153 24.95 11.16 -10.48
CA SER A 153 25.37 11.02 -11.87
C SER A 153 24.73 9.83 -12.59
N ARG A 154 24.45 8.73 -11.86
CA ARG A 154 23.72 7.55 -12.38
C ARG A 154 22.22 7.60 -12.09
N CYS A 155 21.68 8.77 -11.74
CA CYS A 155 20.23 9.00 -11.72
C CYS A 155 19.70 9.06 -13.15
N TYR A 156 18.64 8.31 -13.42
CA TYR A 156 18.06 8.22 -14.76
C TYR A 156 17.68 9.58 -15.37
N GLY A 157 16.93 10.43 -14.65
CA GLY A 157 16.57 11.75 -15.17
C GLY A 157 17.77 12.67 -15.40
N THR A 158 18.84 12.51 -14.61
CA THR A 158 20.08 13.30 -14.77
C THR A 158 20.86 12.87 -15.98
N MET A 159 20.98 11.55 -16.20
CA MET A 159 21.61 11.01 -17.39
C MET A 159 20.85 11.41 -18.66
N LEU A 160 19.52 11.49 -18.61
CA LEU A 160 18.71 12.03 -19.71
C LEU A 160 18.98 13.53 -19.93
N LYS A 161 18.93 14.33 -18.86
CA LYS A 161 19.17 15.77 -18.91
C LYS A 161 20.55 16.10 -19.50
N ASN A 162 21.55 15.29 -19.19
CA ASN A 162 22.92 15.46 -19.68
C ASN A 162 23.15 14.80 -21.06
N HIS A 163 22.10 14.30 -21.73
CA HIS A 163 22.19 13.57 -23.00
C HIS A 163 23.16 12.37 -22.98
N ALA A 164 23.38 11.78 -21.81
CA ALA A 164 24.29 10.64 -21.62
C ALA A 164 23.65 9.30 -22.04
N ILE A 165 22.32 9.26 -22.17
CA ILE A 165 21.56 8.09 -22.64
C ILE A 165 21.17 8.32 -24.08
N ASN A 166 21.81 7.61 -25.00
CA ASN A 166 21.37 7.49 -26.38
C ASN A 166 20.96 6.03 -26.62
N SER A 167 19.68 5.80 -26.90
CA SER A 167 19.03 4.47 -26.89
C SER A 167 19.65 3.45 -27.85
N THR A 168 20.49 3.88 -28.79
CA THR A 168 21.10 3.07 -29.85
C THR A 168 22.61 2.85 -29.69
N THR A 169 23.32 3.65 -28.90
CA THR A 169 24.80 3.62 -28.84
C THR A 169 25.39 3.53 -27.44
N THR A 170 24.66 3.92 -26.39
CA THR A 170 25.20 3.91 -25.02
C THR A 170 25.15 2.50 -24.43
N ILE A 171 26.30 1.98 -24.00
CA ILE A 171 26.37 0.77 -23.17
C ILE A 171 25.63 1.06 -21.84
N PRO A 172 24.53 0.36 -21.52
CA PRO A 172 23.80 0.61 -20.28
C PRO A 172 24.68 0.39 -19.05
N PRO A 173 24.60 1.26 -18.02
CA PRO A 173 25.39 1.11 -16.81
C PRO A 173 25.04 -0.19 -16.07
N LEU A 174 25.93 -0.64 -15.19
CA LEU A 174 25.69 -1.82 -14.34
C LEU A 174 24.59 -1.56 -13.30
N HIS A 175 24.51 -0.33 -12.80
CA HIS A 175 23.38 0.11 -11.97
C HIS A 175 22.82 1.46 -12.40
N LEU A 176 21.52 1.63 -12.19
CA LEU A 176 20.79 2.85 -12.48
C LEU A 176 19.90 3.22 -11.29
N TYR A 177 19.96 4.47 -10.88
CA TYR A 177 19.08 5.00 -9.84
C TYR A 177 17.81 5.61 -10.46
N LEU A 178 16.66 5.16 -9.97
CA LEU A 178 15.34 5.63 -10.35
C LEU A 178 14.76 6.44 -9.18
N HIS A 179 14.69 7.76 -9.40
CA HIS A 179 14.08 8.69 -8.47
C HIS A 179 12.57 8.80 -8.75
N LEU A 180 11.77 7.97 -8.08
CA LEU A 180 10.31 7.90 -8.21
C LEU A 180 9.62 8.43 -6.95
N LEU A 181 10.19 9.48 -6.36
CA LEU A 181 9.58 10.22 -5.27
C LEU A 181 8.59 11.26 -5.83
N HIS A 182 7.70 11.73 -4.96
CA HIS A 182 6.68 12.73 -5.30
C HIS A 182 7.20 14.06 -5.89
N ASP A 183 8.48 14.39 -5.67
CA ASP A 183 9.22 15.59 -6.07
C ASP A 183 10.06 15.39 -7.34
N TYR A 184 9.93 14.23 -7.99
CA TYR A 184 10.59 13.92 -9.25
C TYR A 184 10.31 14.92 -10.40
N ARG A 185 11.31 15.08 -11.27
CA ARG A 185 11.31 16.07 -12.36
C ARG A 185 10.57 15.55 -13.60
N ALA A 186 10.48 16.39 -14.63
CA ALA A 186 9.90 16.01 -15.91
C ALA A 186 10.67 14.87 -16.58
N GLU A 187 12.01 14.89 -16.47
CA GLU A 187 12.91 13.88 -17.00
C GLU A 187 12.73 12.54 -16.29
N ASP A 188 12.64 12.55 -14.96
CA ASP A 188 12.42 11.33 -14.16
C ASP A 188 11.07 10.66 -14.49
N LYS A 189 10.03 11.47 -14.74
CA LYS A 189 8.69 11.01 -15.17
C LYS A 189 8.71 10.27 -16.51
N THR A 190 9.72 10.48 -17.34
CA THR A 190 9.83 9.75 -18.61
C THR A 190 10.16 8.26 -18.42
N PHE A 191 10.43 7.83 -17.17
CA PHE A 191 10.44 6.42 -16.78
C PHE A 191 9.19 5.69 -17.29
N TYR A 192 8.02 6.33 -17.30
CA TYR A 192 6.79 5.68 -17.74
C TYR A 192 6.57 5.70 -19.27
N CYS A 193 7.60 5.99 -20.06
CA CYS A 193 7.56 5.93 -21.53
C CYS A 193 8.11 4.60 -22.04
N GLN A 194 7.51 4.05 -23.10
CA GLN A 194 7.91 2.76 -23.67
C GLN A 194 9.35 2.76 -24.20
N GLU A 195 9.76 3.81 -24.91
CA GLU A 195 11.10 3.94 -25.49
C GLU A 195 12.18 3.84 -24.41
N ASN A 196 11.94 4.50 -23.29
CA ASN A 196 12.82 4.54 -22.13
C ASN A 196 12.89 3.22 -21.37
N GLN A 197 11.77 2.51 -21.29
CA GLN A 197 11.76 1.16 -20.71
C GLN A 197 12.62 0.17 -21.52
N ALA A 198 12.80 0.39 -22.83
CA ALA A 198 13.68 -0.45 -23.65
C ALA A 198 15.14 -0.33 -23.21
N PHE A 199 15.60 0.89 -22.86
CA PHE A 199 16.92 1.13 -22.28
C PHE A 199 17.04 0.53 -20.88
N ILE A 200 16.09 0.85 -19.99
CA ILE A 200 16.11 0.42 -18.57
C ILE A 200 16.08 -1.12 -18.44
N LYS A 201 15.41 -1.82 -19.38
CA LYS A 201 15.37 -3.30 -19.42
C LYS A 201 16.76 -3.94 -19.47
N ASN A 202 17.75 -3.24 -20.03
CA ASN A 202 19.10 -3.76 -20.24
C ASN A 202 20.07 -3.48 -19.08
N VAL A 203 19.68 -2.68 -18.09
CA VAL A 203 20.48 -2.44 -16.88
C VAL A 203 20.27 -3.59 -15.88
N PRO A 204 21.30 -4.27 -15.36
CA PRO A 204 21.09 -5.39 -14.45
C PRO A 204 20.57 -4.97 -13.06
N TRP A 205 21.07 -3.88 -12.49
CA TRP A 205 20.67 -3.41 -11.16
C TRP A 205 19.90 -2.08 -11.21
N LEU A 206 18.67 -2.08 -10.72
CA LEU A 206 17.87 -0.87 -10.57
C LEU A 206 17.73 -0.52 -9.10
N VAL A 207 18.15 0.67 -8.69
CA VAL A 207 17.94 1.17 -7.33
C VAL A 207 16.76 2.14 -7.36
N VAL A 208 15.69 1.85 -6.62
CA VAL A 208 14.43 2.60 -6.66
C VAL A 208 14.15 3.24 -5.31
N LYS A 209 14.11 4.58 -5.28
CA LYS A 209 13.49 5.33 -4.18
C LYS A 209 12.11 5.79 -4.62
N ALA A 210 11.07 5.33 -3.93
CA ALA A 210 9.68 5.63 -4.27
C ALA A 210 8.83 5.84 -3.01
N ASN A 211 7.86 6.74 -3.09
CA ASN A 211 6.89 6.99 -2.01
C ASN A 211 5.44 7.15 -2.53
N ILE A 212 5.21 6.77 -3.79
CA ILE A 212 3.94 6.90 -4.51
C ILE A 212 3.51 5.54 -5.09
N TYR A 213 2.20 5.34 -5.24
CA TYR A 213 1.63 4.17 -5.92
C TYR A 213 1.62 4.39 -7.43
N PHE A 214 2.63 3.92 -8.14
CA PHE A 214 2.82 4.24 -9.57
C PHE A 214 2.25 3.20 -10.55
N VAL A 215 1.51 2.21 -10.05
CA VAL A 215 0.90 1.15 -10.87
C VAL A 215 0.00 1.70 -12.00
N PRO A 216 -0.85 2.72 -11.81
CA PRO A 216 -1.70 3.21 -12.89
C PRO A 216 -0.91 3.65 -14.13
N SER A 217 0.26 4.26 -13.96
CA SER A 217 1.11 4.64 -15.10
C SER A 217 1.83 3.48 -15.76
N LEU A 218 1.95 2.31 -15.11
CA LEU A 218 2.47 1.10 -15.74
C LEU A 218 1.46 0.51 -16.74
N TRP A 219 0.16 0.67 -16.51
CA TRP A 219 -0.89 0.25 -17.44
C TRP A 219 -0.89 1.05 -18.75
N LEU A 220 -0.34 2.26 -18.74
CA LEU A 220 -0.24 3.14 -19.91
C LEU A 220 0.96 2.81 -20.81
N ILE A 221 1.83 1.90 -20.40
CA ILE A 221 2.96 1.43 -21.20
C ILE A 221 2.47 0.24 -22.04
N PRO A 222 2.40 0.33 -23.39
CA PRO A 222 1.78 -0.71 -24.22
C PRO A 222 2.38 -2.12 -24.01
N SER A 223 3.71 -2.21 -23.91
CA SER A 223 4.40 -3.48 -23.65
C SER A 223 4.06 -4.12 -22.29
N PHE A 224 3.67 -3.34 -21.28
CA PHE A 224 3.24 -3.84 -19.98
C PHE A 224 1.73 -4.09 -19.93
N GLN A 225 0.94 -3.26 -20.60
CA GLN A 225 -0.52 -3.38 -20.66
C GLN A 225 -0.96 -4.78 -21.11
N THR A 226 -0.33 -5.33 -22.15
CA THR A 226 -0.62 -6.68 -22.66
C THR A 226 -0.37 -7.79 -21.63
N LYS A 227 0.61 -7.61 -20.74
CA LYS A 227 0.90 -8.52 -19.63
C LYS A 227 -0.06 -8.30 -18.47
N LEU A 228 -0.33 -7.04 -18.14
CA LEU A 228 -1.20 -6.64 -17.02
C LEU A 228 -2.64 -7.11 -17.21
N ILE A 229 -3.19 -7.03 -18.43
CA ILE A 229 -4.54 -7.54 -18.73
C ILE A 229 -4.66 -9.04 -18.43
N LYS A 230 -3.60 -9.82 -18.67
CA LYS A 230 -3.58 -11.26 -18.36
C LYS A 230 -3.45 -11.53 -16.86
N LEU A 231 -2.64 -10.72 -16.16
CA LEU A 231 -2.43 -10.84 -14.72
C LEU A 231 -3.69 -10.44 -13.94
N PHE A 232 -4.33 -9.34 -14.34
CA PHE A 232 -5.43 -8.71 -13.64
C PHE A 232 -6.61 -8.46 -14.61
N PRO A 233 -7.44 -9.50 -14.87
CA PRO A 233 -8.64 -9.34 -15.69
C PRO A 233 -9.60 -8.28 -15.11
N GLN A 234 -9.79 -8.31 -13.78
CA GLN A 234 -10.34 -7.22 -13.00
C GLN A 234 -9.22 -6.21 -12.73
N LYS A 235 -9.30 -5.04 -13.35
CA LYS A 235 -8.17 -4.08 -13.41
C LYS A 235 -7.94 -3.34 -12.09
N ASP A 236 -8.91 -3.39 -11.20
CA ASP A 236 -8.95 -2.76 -9.89
C ASP A 236 -8.61 -3.73 -8.74
N THR A 237 -7.94 -4.86 -9.04
CA THR A 237 -7.53 -5.85 -8.03
C THR A 237 -6.01 -5.97 -7.87
N VAL A 238 -5.24 -5.05 -8.44
CA VAL A 238 -3.78 -5.12 -8.50
C VAL A 238 -3.18 -5.07 -7.10
N PHE A 239 -3.41 -4.00 -6.37
CA PHE A 239 -2.90 -3.83 -5.03
C PHE A 239 -3.54 -4.85 -4.07
N HIS A 240 -4.82 -5.20 -4.25
CA HIS A 240 -5.50 -6.21 -3.43
C HIS A 240 -4.78 -7.57 -3.48
N HIS A 241 -4.47 -8.07 -4.69
CA HIS A 241 -3.79 -9.36 -4.81
C HIS A 241 -2.32 -9.30 -4.42
N LEU A 242 -1.59 -8.24 -4.81
CA LEU A 242 -0.16 -8.14 -4.51
C LEU A 242 0.10 -7.90 -3.01
N SER A 243 -0.70 -7.06 -2.35
CA SER A 243 -0.57 -6.81 -0.91
C SER A 243 -0.85 -8.07 -0.09
N ARG A 244 -1.89 -8.84 -0.43
CA ARG A 244 -2.22 -10.10 0.25
C ARG A 244 -1.24 -11.25 -0.03
N TYR A 245 -0.42 -11.11 -1.08
CA TYR A 245 0.67 -12.05 -1.38
C TYR A 245 1.97 -11.68 -0.67
N LEU A 246 2.31 -10.39 -0.62
CA LEU A 246 3.59 -9.91 -0.08
C LEU A 246 3.55 -9.64 1.43
N LEU A 247 2.45 -9.08 1.92
CA LEU A 247 2.42 -8.43 3.23
C LEU A 247 1.79 -9.40 4.21
N HIS A 248 2.62 -10.04 5.02
CA HIS A 248 2.17 -10.86 6.14
C HIS A 248 2.78 -10.29 7.42
N PRO A 249 1.99 -9.81 8.38
CA PRO A 249 2.53 -9.24 9.61
C PRO A 249 3.30 -10.28 10.42
N THR A 250 4.39 -9.85 11.06
CA THR A 250 5.12 -10.69 12.04
C THR A 250 4.21 -11.12 13.19
N ASN A 251 4.60 -12.17 13.91
CA ASN A 251 3.81 -12.69 15.04
C ASN A 251 3.53 -11.62 16.11
N GLN A 252 4.45 -10.66 16.31
CA GLN A 252 4.25 -9.54 17.24
C GLN A 252 3.09 -8.64 16.80
N VAL A 253 3.09 -8.18 15.55
CA VAL A 253 2.02 -7.35 14.98
C VAL A 253 0.72 -8.13 14.88
N TRP A 254 0.78 -9.39 14.46
CA TRP A 254 -0.38 -10.27 14.37
C TRP A 254 -1.04 -10.52 15.73
N GLY A 255 -0.23 -10.63 16.79
CA GLY A 255 -0.71 -10.67 18.17
C GLY A 255 -1.49 -9.42 18.57
N MET A 256 -1.07 -8.22 18.14
CA MET A 256 -1.83 -6.99 18.37
C MET A 256 -3.18 -7.03 17.64
N VAL A 257 -3.18 -7.38 16.34
CA VAL A 257 -4.40 -7.47 15.52
C VAL A 257 -5.39 -8.46 16.13
N THR A 258 -4.95 -9.68 16.43
CA THR A 258 -5.82 -10.76 16.94
C THR A 258 -6.39 -10.44 18.32
N ARG A 259 -5.57 -9.94 19.27
CA ARG A 259 -6.06 -9.55 20.59
C ARG A 259 -7.10 -8.43 20.51
N SER A 260 -6.82 -7.39 19.73
CA SER A 260 -7.74 -6.26 19.58
C SER A 260 -9.04 -6.66 18.87
N TYR A 261 -8.96 -7.46 17.80
CA TYR A 261 -10.15 -7.98 17.13
C TYR A 261 -11.01 -8.81 18.07
N ASN A 262 -10.41 -9.77 18.78
CA ASN A 262 -11.13 -10.66 19.67
C ASN A 262 -11.78 -9.91 20.85
N ALA A 263 -11.08 -8.93 21.42
CA ALA A 263 -11.58 -8.16 22.56
C ALA A 263 -12.71 -7.19 22.20
N TYR A 264 -12.63 -6.51 21.05
CA TYR A 264 -13.48 -5.35 20.77
C TYR A 264 -14.39 -5.48 19.55
N LEU A 265 -14.02 -6.31 18.56
CA LEU A 265 -14.71 -6.35 17.26
C LEU A 265 -15.46 -7.67 17.01
N SER A 266 -15.00 -8.78 17.58
CA SER A 266 -15.47 -10.14 17.27
C SER A 266 -16.95 -10.39 17.56
N LYS A 267 -17.55 -9.65 18.50
CA LYS A 267 -18.95 -9.81 18.93
C LYS A 267 -19.92 -8.92 18.15
N ALA A 268 -19.42 -8.00 17.33
CA ALA A 268 -20.28 -7.07 16.59
C ALA A 268 -20.95 -7.76 15.40
N ASP A 269 -22.20 -7.38 15.13
CA ASP A 269 -22.93 -7.82 13.94
C ASP A 269 -22.43 -7.11 12.67
N GLU A 270 -21.89 -5.90 12.83
CA GLU A 270 -21.29 -5.11 11.75
C GLU A 270 -20.14 -4.25 12.28
N ILE A 271 -19.04 -4.20 11.55
CA ILE A 271 -17.85 -3.42 11.88
C ILE A 271 -17.69 -2.27 10.88
N LEU A 272 -17.67 -1.04 11.38
CA LEU A 272 -17.35 0.16 10.62
C LEU A 272 -15.93 0.64 10.95
N GLY A 273 -15.05 0.71 9.97
CA GLY A 273 -13.75 1.36 10.10
C GLY A 273 -13.83 2.83 9.71
N ILE A 274 -13.27 3.73 10.53
CA ILE A 274 -13.14 5.16 10.24
C ILE A 274 -11.67 5.55 10.36
N GLN A 275 -11.04 5.77 9.21
CA GLN A 275 -9.65 6.19 9.12
C GLN A 275 -9.58 7.71 8.98
N VAL A 276 -9.14 8.39 10.04
CA VAL A 276 -9.05 9.85 10.09
C VAL A 276 -7.60 10.30 9.99
N ARG A 277 -7.29 11.11 8.96
CA ARG A 277 -5.99 11.75 8.77
C ARG A 277 -6.20 13.19 8.32
N VAL A 278 -5.77 14.16 9.13
CA VAL A 278 -5.85 15.58 8.80
C VAL A 278 -4.49 16.16 8.40
N PHE A 279 -4.37 16.65 7.17
CA PHE A 279 -3.19 17.31 6.62
C PHE A 279 -3.28 18.82 6.88
N GLY A 280 -2.47 19.36 7.79
CA GLY A 280 -2.44 20.78 8.09
C GLY A 280 -1.15 21.22 8.77
N ARG A 281 -0.76 22.50 8.61
CA ARG A 281 0.41 23.09 9.28
C ARG A 281 0.26 23.13 10.81
N ARG A 282 -0.99 23.22 11.30
CA ARG A 282 -1.33 23.03 12.72
C ARG A 282 -1.89 21.62 12.85
N ALA A 283 -1.13 20.73 13.50
CA ALA A 283 -1.65 19.42 13.90
C ALA A 283 -2.68 19.63 15.01
N GLY A 284 -3.82 18.92 14.95
CA GLY A 284 -4.86 19.04 15.96
C GLY A 284 -6.19 18.44 15.57
N TYR A 285 -7.07 18.39 16.56
CA TYR A 285 -8.51 18.16 16.38
C TYR A 285 -9.15 19.37 15.69
N PHE A 286 -10.07 19.10 14.77
CA PHE A 286 -10.84 20.12 14.09
C PHE A 286 -12.32 19.75 14.10
N GLN A 287 -13.16 20.63 14.65
CA GLN A 287 -14.60 20.39 14.76
C GLN A 287 -15.25 20.12 13.39
N HIS A 288 -14.91 20.88 12.35
CA HIS A 288 -15.45 20.66 11.00
C HIS A 288 -15.13 19.27 10.42
N VAL A 289 -14.02 18.63 10.84
CA VAL A 289 -13.70 17.26 10.42
C VAL A 289 -14.58 16.26 11.16
N MET A 290 -14.85 16.51 12.45
CA MET A 290 -15.78 15.71 13.22
C MET A 290 -17.20 15.82 12.66
N ASP A 291 -17.67 17.03 12.37
CA ASP A 291 -18.98 17.29 11.76
C ASP A 291 -19.08 16.54 10.43
N GLN A 292 -18.04 16.62 9.60
CA GLN A 292 -18.00 15.88 8.33
C GLN A 292 -18.02 14.35 8.50
N ILE A 293 -17.39 13.80 9.54
CA ILE A 293 -17.46 12.37 9.84
C ILE A 293 -18.91 11.99 10.19
N LEU A 294 -19.59 12.78 11.02
CA LEU A 294 -21.00 12.55 11.37
C LEU A 294 -21.89 12.67 10.14
N ASP A 295 -21.78 13.76 9.39
CA ASP A 295 -22.56 14.01 8.18
C ASP A 295 -22.39 12.88 7.16
N CYS A 296 -21.14 12.45 6.91
CA CYS A 296 -20.87 11.32 6.01
C CYS A 296 -21.51 10.03 6.51
N THR A 297 -21.27 9.68 7.78
CA THR A 297 -21.69 8.39 8.32
C THR A 297 -23.22 8.29 8.47
N GLN A 298 -23.90 9.39 8.78
CA GLN A 298 -25.36 9.44 8.88
C GLN A 298 -26.01 9.47 7.50
N ARG A 299 -25.56 10.36 6.59
CA ARG A 299 -26.08 10.48 5.21
C ARG A 299 -25.98 9.15 4.44
N GLU A 300 -24.87 8.44 4.60
CA GLU A 300 -24.61 7.16 3.94
C GLU A 300 -25.13 5.96 4.74
N LYS A 301 -25.87 6.19 5.84
CA LYS A 301 -26.47 5.17 6.70
C LYS A 301 -25.46 4.14 7.23
N LEU A 302 -24.24 4.60 7.50
CA LEU A 302 -23.18 3.83 8.14
C LEU A 302 -23.41 3.79 9.65
N LEU A 303 -23.76 4.94 10.23
CA LEU A 303 -24.11 5.10 11.64
C LEU A 303 -25.54 5.65 11.77
N PRO A 304 -26.26 5.28 12.84
CA PRO A 304 -27.58 5.82 13.09
C PRO A 304 -27.49 7.28 13.56
N GLU A 305 -28.54 8.04 13.30
CA GLU A 305 -28.70 9.38 13.87
C GLU A 305 -29.02 9.26 15.37
N PRO A 306 -28.53 10.18 16.22
CA PRO A 306 -28.95 10.25 17.61
C PRO A 306 -30.42 10.64 17.70
N ALA A 307 -31.21 9.94 18.51
CA ALA A 307 -32.64 10.22 18.69
C ALA A 307 -32.86 11.54 19.45
N GLU A 308 -33.94 12.24 19.13
CA GLU A 308 -34.45 13.34 19.96
C GLU A 308 -35.14 12.78 21.22
N GLU A 309 -35.02 13.47 22.35
CA GLU A 309 -35.45 13.04 23.70
C GLU A 309 -36.91 12.56 23.80
N SER A 310 -37.77 12.91 22.84
CA SER A 310 -39.20 12.60 22.82
C SER A 310 -39.58 11.26 22.16
N GLN A 311 -38.61 10.51 21.60
CA GLN A 311 -38.88 9.26 20.89
C GLN A 311 -38.30 8.04 21.61
N MET A 312 -38.95 7.60 22.70
CA MET A 312 -38.70 6.26 23.25
C MET A 312 -39.30 5.21 22.29
N MET A 313 -38.43 4.53 21.53
CA MET A 313 -38.86 3.48 20.61
C MET A 313 -39.18 2.16 21.33
N ASN A 314 -40.22 1.48 20.86
CA ASN A 314 -40.55 0.11 21.26
C ASN A 314 -39.40 -0.85 20.89
N ILE A 315 -38.65 -1.28 21.91
CA ILE A 315 -37.57 -2.27 21.79
C ILE A 315 -38.20 -3.66 21.63
N SER A 316 -38.82 -3.95 20.48
CA SER A 316 -39.39 -5.28 20.19
C SER A 316 -38.41 -6.21 19.48
N LYS A 317 -37.24 -5.71 19.07
CA LYS A 317 -36.18 -6.48 18.40
C LYS A 317 -34.89 -6.41 19.20
N THR A 318 -34.14 -7.51 19.23
CA THR A 318 -32.78 -7.55 19.76
C THR A 318 -31.93 -6.51 19.00
N PRO A 319 -31.34 -5.53 19.69
CA PRO A 319 -30.64 -4.44 19.05
C PRO A 319 -29.37 -4.95 18.37
N LYS A 320 -29.18 -4.59 17.09
CA LYS A 320 -27.98 -4.92 16.33
C LYS A 320 -26.78 -4.18 16.92
N LEU A 321 -25.68 -4.89 17.14
CA LEU A 321 -24.44 -4.33 17.67
C LEU A 321 -23.50 -3.91 16.55
N LYS A 322 -23.23 -2.61 16.45
CA LYS A 322 -22.23 -2.02 15.55
C LYS A 322 -20.97 -1.66 16.32
N ALA A 323 -19.82 -2.18 15.89
CA ALA A 323 -18.52 -1.74 16.39
C ALA A 323 -17.88 -0.74 15.42
N VAL A 324 -17.45 0.40 15.94
CA VAL A 324 -16.80 1.47 15.18
C VAL A 324 -15.32 1.50 15.57
N LEU A 325 -14.45 1.10 14.66
CA LEU A 325 -13.01 1.20 14.82
C LEU A 325 -12.53 2.54 14.24
N VAL A 326 -12.08 3.44 15.11
CA VAL A 326 -11.51 4.73 14.71
C VAL A 326 -9.99 4.64 14.79
N THR A 327 -9.31 5.08 13.73
CA THR A 327 -7.84 5.21 13.71
C THR A 327 -7.48 6.66 13.38
N SER A 328 -6.76 7.32 14.29
CA SER A 328 -6.39 8.72 14.18
C SER A 328 -5.16 9.00 15.05
N LEU A 329 -4.34 9.97 14.63
CA LEU A 329 -3.31 10.51 15.53
C LEU A 329 -3.92 11.30 16.70
N HIS A 330 -5.14 11.80 16.52
CA HIS A 330 -5.89 12.60 17.49
C HIS A 330 -7.03 11.75 18.08
N PRO A 331 -6.93 11.27 19.34
CA PRO A 331 -7.96 10.45 19.98
C PRO A 331 -9.30 11.19 20.13
N GLU A 332 -9.27 12.53 20.10
CA GLU A 332 -10.44 13.39 20.27
C GLU A 332 -11.58 13.06 19.29
N TYR A 333 -11.29 12.56 18.09
CA TYR A 333 -12.32 12.11 17.14
C TYR A 333 -13.05 10.84 17.63
N SER A 334 -12.33 9.88 18.20
CA SER A 334 -12.95 8.68 18.79
C SER A 334 -13.68 9.00 20.07
N ASP A 335 -13.11 9.85 20.92
CA ASP A 335 -13.72 10.24 22.20
C ASP A 335 -15.04 10.98 21.98
N ASN A 336 -15.08 11.89 20.99
CA ASN A 336 -16.31 12.61 20.65
C ASN A 336 -17.38 11.66 20.06
N LEU A 337 -17.02 10.79 19.12
CA LEU A 337 -17.95 9.77 18.60
C LEU A 337 -18.49 8.89 19.73
N LYS A 338 -17.63 8.50 20.68
CA LYS A 338 -18.03 7.69 21.83
C LYS A 338 -19.00 8.42 22.74
N SER A 339 -18.76 9.70 23.05
CA SER A 339 -19.65 10.53 23.89
C SER A 339 -21.04 10.66 23.25
N ILE A 340 -21.12 10.92 21.94
CA ILE A 340 -22.41 11.05 21.23
C ILE A 340 -23.29 9.81 21.39
N PHE A 341 -22.75 8.62 21.17
CA PHE A 341 -23.51 7.37 21.26
C PHE A 341 -23.69 6.83 22.69
N LEU A 342 -22.95 7.38 23.67
CA LEU A 342 -23.16 7.08 25.08
C LEU A 342 -24.29 7.95 25.68
N GLU A 343 -24.35 9.22 25.28
CA GLU A 343 -25.27 10.22 25.82
C GLU A 343 -26.67 10.14 25.20
N ARG A 344 -26.77 9.72 23.93
CA ARG A 344 -28.04 9.71 23.19
C ARG A 344 -28.36 8.32 22.66
N PRO A 345 -29.59 7.82 22.84
CA PRO A 345 -30.02 6.57 22.20
C PRO A 345 -30.01 6.75 20.68
N SER A 346 -29.77 5.66 19.95
CA SER A 346 -29.83 5.69 18.49
C SER A 346 -31.28 5.73 18.02
N SER A 347 -31.55 6.51 16.97
CA SER A 347 -32.85 6.57 16.28
C SER A 347 -33.29 5.22 15.68
N THR A 348 -32.41 4.23 15.59
CA THR A 348 -32.71 2.90 15.05
C THR A 348 -32.77 1.83 16.14
N GLY A 349 -32.44 2.17 17.39
CA GLY A 349 -32.26 1.22 18.48
C GLY A 349 -30.99 0.36 18.37
N GLU A 350 -30.12 0.59 17.37
CA GLU A 350 -28.83 -0.08 17.24
C GLU A 350 -27.86 0.32 18.38
N MET A 351 -27.12 -0.65 18.92
CA MET A 351 -26.06 -0.37 19.90
C MET A 351 -24.76 -0.06 19.17
N VAL A 352 -24.15 1.09 19.46
CA VAL A 352 -22.90 1.53 18.83
C VAL A 352 -21.78 1.55 19.86
N LEU A 353 -20.72 0.76 19.63
CA LEU A 353 -19.51 0.76 20.44
C LEU A 353 -18.36 1.36 19.66
N VAL A 354 -17.76 2.43 20.18
CA VAL A 354 -16.62 3.10 19.55
C VAL A 354 -15.32 2.68 20.22
N TYR A 355 -14.34 2.30 19.41
CA TYR A 355 -13.03 1.82 19.85
C TYR A 355 -11.90 2.45 19.01
N GLN A 356 -10.83 2.86 19.69
CA GLN A 356 -9.58 3.29 19.07
C GLN A 356 -8.42 2.57 19.77
N LEU A 357 -7.52 1.97 19.00
CA LEU A 357 -6.39 1.20 19.53
C LEU A 357 -5.33 2.12 20.16
N SER A 358 -4.97 3.21 19.47
CA SER A 358 -3.94 4.14 19.92
C SER A 358 -4.28 5.58 19.56
N GLY A 359 -4.05 6.51 20.49
CA GLY A 359 -4.22 7.96 20.31
C GLY A 359 -2.88 8.68 20.46
N GLU A 360 -1.95 8.45 19.52
CA GLU A 360 -0.54 8.76 19.78
C GLU A 360 -0.19 10.25 19.91
N ARG A 361 -1.10 11.20 19.56
CA ARG A 361 -1.02 12.69 19.61
C ARG A 361 0.18 13.32 18.87
N VAL A 362 1.34 12.66 18.85
CA VAL A 362 2.61 12.98 18.19
C VAL A 362 3.22 11.66 17.71
N GLN A 363 3.85 11.64 16.51
CA GLN A 363 4.65 10.49 16.09
C GLN A 363 5.77 10.24 17.10
N GLN A 364 5.67 9.18 17.91
CA GLN A 364 6.58 8.88 19.02
C GLN A 364 8.03 8.55 18.56
N THR A 365 8.94 8.61 19.54
CA THR A 365 10.41 8.50 19.45
C THR A 365 10.91 7.10 19.05
N ASP A 366 10.19 6.03 19.40
CA ASP A 366 10.50 4.66 18.96
C ASP A 366 9.82 4.35 17.63
N LYS A 367 10.60 4.42 16.53
CA LYS A 367 10.12 4.24 15.16
C LYS A 367 9.55 2.83 14.93
N LYS A 368 10.12 1.81 15.57
CA LYS A 368 9.76 0.40 15.36
C LYS A 368 8.39 0.08 15.95
N LEU A 369 8.17 0.36 17.23
CA LEU A 369 6.89 0.07 17.88
C LEU A 369 5.74 0.86 17.24
N ARG A 370 6.01 2.11 16.83
CA ARG A 370 5.05 2.95 16.11
C ARG A 370 4.63 2.31 14.78
N ASP A 371 5.58 1.84 13.98
CA ASP A 371 5.27 1.20 12.70
C ASP A 371 4.52 -0.13 12.87
N GLN A 372 4.83 -0.90 13.92
CA GLN A 372 4.10 -2.12 14.28
C GLN A 372 2.64 -1.83 14.63
N LYS A 373 2.37 -0.81 15.46
CA LYS A 373 1.00 -0.38 15.80
C LYS A 373 0.25 0.16 14.59
N ALA A 374 0.89 1.01 13.79
CA ALA A 374 0.32 1.54 12.56
C ALA A 374 -0.07 0.41 11.59
N LEU A 375 0.78 -0.62 11.44
CA LEU A 375 0.45 -1.79 10.64
C LEU A 375 -0.73 -2.57 11.24
N ALA A 376 -0.75 -2.77 12.56
CA ALA A 376 -1.87 -3.45 13.23
C ALA A 376 -3.21 -2.72 12.99
N GLU A 377 -3.21 -1.39 13.07
CA GLU A 377 -4.40 -0.56 12.78
C GLU A 377 -4.84 -0.65 11.32
N MET A 378 -3.91 -0.60 10.35
CA MET A 378 -4.23 -0.82 8.93
C MET A 378 -4.87 -2.21 8.72
N TYR A 379 -4.37 -3.23 9.40
CA TYR A 379 -4.91 -4.58 9.34
C TYR A 379 -6.30 -4.66 9.98
N LEU A 380 -6.51 -4.06 11.15
CA LEU A 380 -7.82 -4.03 11.81
C LEU A 380 -8.88 -3.32 10.96
N LEU A 381 -8.56 -2.16 10.36
CA LEU A 381 -9.46 -1.48 9.42
C LEU A 381 -9.81 -2.36 8.22
N SER A 382 -8.86 -3.15 7.74
CA SER A 382 -9.08 -4.07 6.62
C SER A 382 -9.97 -5.27 6.96
N LEU A 383 -10.32 -5.47 8.24
CA LEU A 383 -11.30 -6.46 8.70
C LEU A 383 -12.72 -5.90 8.81
N ALA A 384 -12.89 -4.58 8.63
CA ALA A 384 -14.20 -3.95 8.70
C ALA A 384 -15.11 -4.35 7.52
N ASP A 385 -16.42 -4.27 7.74
CA ASP A 385 -17.44 -4.49 6.71
C ASP A 385 -17.59 -3.28 5.79
N LYS A 386 -17.50 -2.11 6.39
CA LYS A 386 -17.56 -0.81 5.72
C LYS A 386 -16.39 0.04 6.20
N LEU A 387 -15.86 0.88 5.31
CA LEU A 387 -14.68 1.67 5.59
C LEU A 387 -14.87 3.11 5.12
N VAL A 388 -14.62 4.05 6.02
CA VAL A 388 -14.47 5.48 5.71
C VAL A 388 -12.98 5.81 5.74
N THR A 389 -12.47 6.48 4.70
CA THR A 389 -11.07 6.90 4.59
C THR A 389 -10.94 8.40 4.43
N SER A 390 -9.77 8.94 4.76
CA SER A 390 -9.46 10.35 4.54
C SER A 390 -8.81 10.58 3.18
N THR A 391 -9.17 11.66 2.49
CA THR A 391 -8.51 12.11 1.24
C THR A 391 -6.98 12.05 1.35
N ARG A 392 -6.32 11.50 0.32
CA ARG A 392 -4.86 11.39 0.13
C ARG A 392 -4.14 10.55 1.17
N SER A 393 -4.86 9.86 2.04
CA SER A 393 -4.27 9.04 3.10
C SER A 393 -3.85 7.68 2.57
N THR A 394 -2.54 7.50 2.35
CA THR A 394 -2.00 6.20 1.95
C THR A 394 -2.18 5.11 3.01
N PHE A 395 -2.37 5.49 4.28
CA PHE A 395 -2.80 4.59 5.35
C PHE A 395 -4.16 3.96 5.03
N GLY A 396 -5.13 4.79 4.60
CA GLY A 396 -6.44 4.34 4.17
C GLY A 396 -6.38 3.45 2.93
N TYR A 397 -5.54 3.79 1.95
CA TYR A 397 -5.34 2.98 0.75
C TYR A 397 -4.81 1.57 1.06
N VAL A 398 -3.92 1.45 2.04
CA VAL A 398 -3.42 0.13 2.46
C VAL A 398 -4.54 -0.69 3.08
N ALA A 399 -5.30 -0.11 4.01
CA ALA A 399 -6.40 -0.80 4.68
C ALA A 399 -7.49 -1.25 3.69
N GLN A 400 -7.95 -0.36 2.81
CA GLN A 400 -9.00 -0.66 1.84
C GLN A 400 -8.53 -1.75 0.84
N GLY A 401 -7.27 -1.68 0.42
CA GLY A 401 -6.68 -2.62 -0.51
C GLY A 401 -6.52 -4.02 0.07
N LEU A 402 -6.02 -4.12 1.30
CA LEU A 402 -5.90 -5.40 2.03
C LEU A 402 -7.27 -6.05 2.25
N GLY A 403 -8.27 -5.23 2.60
CA GLY A 403 -9.64 -5.68 2.90
C GLY A 403 -10.47 -5.99 1.64
N GLY A 404 -10.06 -5.49 0.48
CA GLY A 404 -10.89 -5.54 -0.72
C GLY A 404 -12.13 -4.63 -0.61
N LEU A 405 -11.99 -3.52 0.13
CA LEU A 405 -13.09 -2.63 0.50
C LEU A 405 -13.09 -1.41 -0.42
N LYS A 406 -14.27 -1.08 -0.95
CA LYS A 406 -14.51 0.18 -1.66
C LYS A 406 -14.97 1.22 -0.64
N PRO A 407 -14.12 2.17 -0.21
CA PRO A 407 -14.43 3.04 0.92
C PRO A 407 -15.39 4.18 0.55
N TRP A 408 -15.87 4.88 1.57
CA TRP A 408 -16.35 6.26 1.46
C TRP A 408 -15.20 7.20 1.83
N ILE A 409 -14.90 8.17 0.97
CA ILE A 409 -13.75 9.07 1.13
C ILE A 409 -14.24 10.41 1.66
N LEU A 410 -13.73 10.81 2.83
CA LEU A 410 -13.94 12.13 3.41
C LEU A 410 -13.20 13.16 2.55
N LEU A 411 -13.97 14.05 1.93
CA LEU A 411 -13.48 15.12 1.09
C LEU A 411 -13.23 16.37 1.94
N TYR A 412 -12.13 16.45 2.67
CA TYR A 412 -11.81 17.72 3.36
C TYR A 412 -10.74 18.47 2.57
N GLU A 413 -11.01 19.73 2.24
CA GLU A 413 -10.01 20.60 1.64
C GLU A 413 -9.30 21.40 2.74
N PRO A 414 -7.99 21.20 2.99
CA PRO A 414 -7.26 21.91 4.05
C PRO A 414 -7.28 23.44 3.93
N ARG A 415 -7.63 23.96 2.75
CA ARG A 415 -7.64 25.38 2.41
C ARG A 415 -8.90 26.10 2.88
N ASN A 416 -10.05 25.41 2.94
CA ASN A 416 -11.34 26.00 3.31
C ASN A 416 -11.80 25.48 4.68
N ARG A 417 -11.25 26.06 5.75
CA ARG A 417 -11.50 25.66 7.15
C ARG A 417 -12.89 26.02 7.70
N LYS A 418 -13.83 26.44 6.85
CA LYS A 418 -15.04 27.16 7.27
C LYS A 418 -16.37 26.43 7.03
N ALA A 419 -16.38 25.34 6.27
CA ALA A 419 -17.59 24.52 6.11
C ALA A 419 -17.21 23.05 5.83
N PRO A 420 -17.98 22.07 6.35
CA PRO A 420 -17.88 20.69 5.88
C PRO A 420 -18.16 20.67 4.37
N ALA A 421 -17.42 19.86 3.62
CA ALA A 421 -17.65 19.73 2.19
C ALA A 421 -19.07 19.19 1.94
N ASP A 422 -19.75 19.65 0.89
CA ASP A 422 -20.97 19.03 0.39
C ASP A 422 -20.70 18.49 -1.02
N PRO A 423 -20.75 17.16 -1.24
CA PRO A 423 -21.06 16.12 -0.25
C PRO A 423 -19.94 15.91 0.79
N PRO A 424 -20.27 15.47 2.03
CA PRO A 424 -19.30 15.26 3.12
C PRO A 424 -18.34 14.12 2.81
N CYS A 425 -18.79 13.13 2.04
CA CYS A 425 -17.94 12.09 1.50
C CYS A 425 -18.49 11.59 0.17
N VAL A 426 -17.63 10.91 -0.57
CA VAL A 426 -17.99 10.24 -1.83
C VAL A 426 -17.61 8.78 -1.79
N ARG A 427 -18.43 7.93 -2.41
CA ARG A 427 -18.06 6.54 -2.56
C ARG A 427 -16.95 6.40 -3.60
N ALA A 428 -15.87 5.72 -3.25
CA ALA A 428 -14.80 5.42 -4.19
C ALA A 428 -15.34 4.63 -5.40
N MET A 429 -14.74 4.85 -6.56
CA MET A 429 -14.92 4.12 -7.81
C MET A 429 -14.38 2.69 -7.68
N SER A 430 -13.28 2.51 -6.95
CA SER A 430 -12.64 1.21 -6.76
C SER A 430 -11.90 1.12 -5.42
N MET A 431 -11.33 -0.05 -5.14
CA MET A 431 -10.48 -0.28 -3.95
C MET A 431 -8.99 0.00 -4.20
N GLU A 432 -8.60 0.39 -5.42
CA GLU A 432 -7.19 0.69 -5.74
C GLU A 432 -6.70 1.96 -5.05
N PRO A 433 -5.41 2.01 -4.64
CA PRO A 433 -4.78 3.26 -4.21
C PRO A 433 -4.70 4.29 -5.35
N CYS A 434 -4.78 5.57 -4.99
CA CYS A 434 -4.58 6.67 -5.94
C CYS A 434 -3.09 6.92 -6.26
N PHE A 435 -2.77 7.18 -7.54
CA PHE A 435 -1.46 7.70 -7.94
C PHE A 435 -1.41 9.24 -7.87
N ILE A 436 -1.17 9.78 -6.67
CA ILE A 436 -1.28 11.22 -6.34
C ILE A 436 -0.40 12.16 -7.21
N ARG A 437 0.68 11.65 -7.82
CA ARG A 437 1.65 12.46 -8.60
C ARG A 437 1.83 11.99 -10.03
N ALA A 438 0.85 11.32 -10.63
CA ALA A 438 0.94 10.76 -11.98
C ALA A 438 1.48 11.76 -13.05
N PRO A 439 2.24 11.29 -14.06
CA PRO A 439 2.66 12.12 -15.18
C PRO A 439 1.47 12.38 -16.11
N LEU A 440 0.92 13.59 -16.05
CA LEU A 440 -0.22 13.99 -16.89
C LEU A 440 0.19 14.52 -18.28
N HIS A 441 1.50 14.65 -18.52
CA HIS A 441 2.07 15.22 -19.75
C HIS A 441 3.11 14.26 -20.35
N GLY A 442 3.52 14.53 -21.60
CA GLY A 442 4.50 13.71 -22.32
C GLY A 442 3.88 12.46 -22.96
N CYS A 443 4.66 11.38 -23.04
CA CYS A 443 4.31 10.14 -23.76
C CYS A 443 3.00 9.48 -23.27
N GLN A 444 2.56 9.77 -22.05
CA GLN A 444 1.36 9.17 -21.46
C GLN A 444 0.07 9.95 -21.73
N ALA A 445 0.16 11.22 -22.13
CA ALA A 445 -1.00 12.13 -22.16
C ALA A 445 -2.11 11.67 -23.13
N LYS A 446 -1.74 11.12 -24.30
CA LYS A 446 -2.70 10.58 -25.28
C LYS A 446 -3.33 9.27 -24.80
N THR A 447 -2.54 8.42 -24.14
CA THR A 447 -2.98 7.10 -23.64
C THR A 447 -3.95 7.24 -22.48
N ILE A 448 -3.76 8.22 -21.59
CA ILE A 448 -4.70 8.51 -20.49
C ILE A 448 -6.10 8.78 -21.03
N LYS A 449 -6.23 9.64 -22.05
CA LYS A 449 -7.52 9.99 -22.65
C LYS A 449 -8.24 8.82 -23.33
N THR A 450 -7.49 7.80 -23.75
CA THR A 450 -8.00 6.66 -24.51
C THR A 450 -8.14 5.39 -23.67
N THR A 451 -7.75 5.41 -22.40
CA THR A 451 -7.80 4.25 -21.51
C THR A 451 -8.94 4.38 -20.49
N PRO A 452 -10.14 3.86 -20.77
CA PRO A 452 -11.35 4.17 -20.00
C PRO A 452 -11.36 3.69 -18.55
N PHE A 453 -10.48 2.73 -18.21
CA PHE A 453 -10.36 2.20 -16.85
C PHE A 453 -9.34 2.95 -15.98
N ILE A 454 -8.63 3.94 -16.53
CA ILE A 454 -7.76 4.84 -15.77
C ILE A 454 -8.45 6.18 -15.68
N LYS A 455 -8.76 6.60 -14.44
CA LYS A 455 -9.49 7.84 -14.16
C LYS A 455 -8.71 8.67 -13.14
N TYR A 456 -9.03 9.96 -13.09
CA TYR A 456 -8.58 10.82 -11.99
C TYR A 456 -9.16 10.29 -10.67
N CYS A 457 -8.37 10.38 -9.60
CA CYS A 457 -8.81 10.00 -8.28
C CYS A 457 -9.93 10.93 -7.80
N GLU A 458 -10.73 10.42 -6.87
CA GLU A 458 -11.82 11.12 -6.21
C GLU A 458 -11.32 12.20 -5.24
N ASP A 459 -10.03 12.17 -4.88
CA ASP A 459 -9.46 12.83 -3.72
C ASP A 459 -8.10 13.57 -3.93
#